data_AF-A0A211ZS66-F1
#
_entry.id   AF-A0A211ZS66-F1
#
_cell.length_a   1.000
_cell.length_b   1.000
_cell.length_c   1.000
_cell.angle_alpha   90.00
_cell.angle_beta   90.00
_cell.angle_gamma   90.00
#
_symmetry.space_group_name_H-M   'P 1'
#
loop_
_entity.id
_entity.type
_entity.pdbx_description
1 polymer ?
#
loop_
_entity_poly.entity_id
_entity_poly.type
_entity_poly.pdbx_seq_one_letter_code
_entity_poly.pdbx_strand_id
1 'polypeptide(L)'
;MTLPADHKVPSRWDALVFGSKAALLRGGRALREIARRPARHARAAALRGAAVVAEIRSPLWSGPAGAAEHDLTAGKIHNLRLAVRALDGIEVPAGAVFSFWRQIGRASRRRGFVAGRELREGCLVASTGGGLCQLSNGLYEAALAAGFEIVERHAHSRLVPGSRAAAGRDATVFWNYVDLRFRSRAAFRIEARLSGAELEIRFRSAAAPASGVVVRFPAPREAAHDCVGCVREDCSHHMPKGPEMTRRPTAWLVDACWPEFAALARGQAGPEDRLFLPMRWPARARYAWPELPGGESRALMVALARSRALRRLPAVGGALPRAMLEFDRRLAEAYARRLSHRHTHLVVSQGLLPHLWRLGCLQGRSFDVLMERWPLAALQARLDRALARRPESPTLGDFRAPDDIVAAETGALAEASRLYTPHAGIAARFADRAVHLDWTLPETGTAPQPEIGGRTILFPASPLGRKGAYALRDAVEGLDIDLAVTGRAREHDKPFWRNVSARTVPGGAWPSPLAAVVLPAVVEHQPRALLRALALGIPVIATAACGLDTDPGVTLVPEDDPAALREALLQALGDAPRRRQASARNSA
;
A
#
# COMPACT_ATOMS: atom_id res chain seq x y z
N MET A 1 -24.36 16.36 25.94
CA MET A 1 -24.84 17.18 27.08
C MET A 1 -25.13 18.57 26.56
N THR A 2 -26.41 18.96 26.56
CA THR A 2 -26.88 20.29 26.19
C THR A 2 -26.21 21.34 27.08
N LEU A 3 -25.69 22.41 26.48
CA LEU A 3 -25.14 23.55 27.21
C LEU A 3 -26.25 24.12 28.12
N PRO A 4 -25.99 24.35 29.43
CA PRO A 4 -26.95 25.03 30.30
C PRO A 4 -27.29 26.41 29.73
N ALA A 5 -28.53 26.88 29.99
CA ALA A 5 -29.09 28.10 29.42
C ALA A 5 -28.23 29.36 29.69
N ASP A 6 -27.43 29.35 30.75
CA ASP A 6 -26.59 30.47 31.20
C ASP A 6 -25.14 30.43 30.67
N HIS A 7 -24.82 29.52 29.74
CA HIS A 7 -23.45 29.46 29.18
C HIS A 7 -23.22 30.60 28.17
N LYS A 8 -22.33 31.54 28.53
CA LYS A 8 -21.94 32.67 27.67
C LYS A 8 -21.41 32.18 26.33
N VAL A 9 -22.12 32.50 25.24
CA VAL A 9 -21.73 32.14 23.88
C VAL A 9 -20.45 32.90 23.47
N PRO A 10 -19.39 32.22 23.00
CA PRO A 10 -18.17 32.89 22.56
C PRO A 10 -18.44 33.87 21.42
N SER A 11 -18.02 35.13 21.60
CA SER A 11 -18.19 36.21 20.63
C SER A 11 -16.95 36.43 19.76
N ARG A 12 -17.09 37.21 18.68
CA ARG A 12 -15.94 37.64 17.85
C ARG A 12 -14.93 38.49 18.65
N TRP A 13 -15.39 39.20 19.67
CA TRP A 13 -14.52 39.95 20.59
C TRP A 13 -13.66 39.02 21.44
N ASP A 14 -14.23 37.94 21.97
CA ASP A 14 -13.49 36.93 22.73
C ASP A 14 -12.39 36.30 21.87
N ALA A 15 -12.69 36.01 20.59
CA ALA A 15 -11.70 35.51 19.64
C ALA A 15 -10.53 36.49 19.39
N LEU A 16 -10.81 37.80 19.33
CA LEU A 16 -9.79 38.84 19.17
C LEU A 16 -8.92 38.97 20.43
N VAL A 17 -9.53 39.00 21.62
CA VAL A 17 -8.83 39.03 22.91
C VAL A 17 -7.90 37.81 23.05
N PHE A 18 -8.39 36.62 22.72
CA PHE A 18 -7.60 35.40 22.70
C PHE A 18 -6.40 35.51 21.74
N GLY A 19 -6.63 36.04 20.53
CA GLY A 19 -5.60 36.24 19.52
C GLY A 19 -4.46 37.15 20.00
N SER A 20 -4.82 38.29 20.62
CA SER A 20 -3.89 39.26 21.19
C SER A 20 -3.10 38.68 22.36
N LYS A 21 -3.77 38.01 23.30
CA LYS A 21 -3.11 37.31 24.43
C LYS A 21 -2.13 36.26 23.93
N ALA A 22 -2.53 35.45 22.95
CA ALA A 22 -1.66 34.45 22.36
C ALA A 22 -0.45 35.09 21.64
N ALA A 23 -0.62 36.26 21.00
CA ALA A 23 0.48 36.98 20.37
C ALA A 23 1.52 37.47 21.40
N LEU A 24 1.07 38.07 22.50
CA LEU A 24 1.94 38.50 23.59
C LEU A 24 2.70 37.32 24.22
N LEU A 25 2.01 36.21 24.48
CA LEU A 25 2.64 35.00 25.04
C LEU A 25 3.67 34.39 24.09
N ARG A 26 3.43 34.42 22.76
CA ARG A 26 4.42 34.03 21.76
C ARG A 26 5.63 34.96 21.75
N GLY A 27 5.42 36.27 21.83
CA GLY A 27 6.50 37.26 21.92
C GLY A 27 7.35 37.06 23.18
N GLY A 28 6.71 36.95 24.34
CA GLY A 28 7.40 36.66 25.60
C GLY A 28 8.13 35.31 25.61
N ARG A 29 7.59 34.28 24.94
CA ARG A 29 8.29 33.01 24.72
C ARG A 29 9.52 33.19 23.83
N ALA A 30 9.38 33.90 22.72
CA ALA A 30 10.49 34.16 21.80
C ALA A 30 11.64 34.87 22.51
N LEU A 31 11.36 35.92 23.30
CA LEU A 31 12.35 36.65 24.08
C LEU A 31 13.08 35.74 25.09
N ARG A 32 12.36 34.93 25.86
CA ARG A 32 12.95 33.98 26.83
C ARG A 32 13.83 32.92 26.16
N GLU A 33 13.56 32.59 24.91
CA GLU A 33 14.29 31.56 24.16
C GLU A 33 15.44 32.09 23.31
N ILE A 34 15.70 33.40 23.27
CA ILE A 34 16.82 33.95 22.48
C ILE A 34 18.14 33.27 22.84
N ALA A 35 18.40 33.05 24.13
CA ALA A 35 19.65 32.47 24.62
C ALA A 35 19.59 30.97 24.97
N ARG A 36 18.39 30.38 25.09
CA ARG A 36 18.19 29.01 25.61
C ARG A 36 17.21 28.18 24.78
N ARG A 37 17.27 28.33 23.45
CA ARG A 37 16.38 27.61 22.54
C ARG A 37 16.76 26.12 22.49
N PRO A 38 15.81 25.18 22.69
CA PRO A 38 16.11 23.76 22.51
C PRO A 38 16.59 23.45 21.10
N ALA A 39 17.50 22.49 20.98
CA ALA A 39 17.95 21.96 19.70
C ALA A 39 16.83 21.18 19.01
N ARG A 40 16.90 21.10 17.68
CA ARG A 40 16.11 20.14 16.90
C ARG A 40 16.97 18.89 16.73
N HIS A 41 16.37 17.72 16.89
CA HIS A 41 17.11 16.45 16.88
C HIS A 41 16.97 15.76 15.52
N ALA A 42 18.07 15.15 15.06
CA ALA A 42 18.15 14.48 13.78
C ALA A 42 17.73 13.01 13.88
N ARG A 43 17.31 12.45 12.74
CA ARG A 43 17.15 11.00 12.62
C ARG A 43 18.51 10.34 12.60
N ALA A 44 18.67 9.29 13.39
CA ALA A 44 19.89 8.48 13.44
C ALA A 44 19.52 7.00 13.56
N ALA A 45 20.51 6.13 13.69
CA ALA A 45 20.30 4.69 13.83
C ALA A 45 21.13 4.06 14.96
N ALA A 46 21.90 4.86 15.72
CA ALA A 46 22.82 4.36 16.73
C ALA A 46 22.08 3.63 17.87
N LEU A 47 20.84 4.06 18.16
CA LEU A 47 20.00 3.47 19.22
C LEU A 47 18.87 2.59 18.68
N ARG A 48 18.90 2.23 17.39
CA ARG A 48 17.86 1.36 16.77
C ARG A 48 17.80 -0.02 17.44
N GLY A 49 18.95 -0.57 17.83
CA GLY A 49 19.07 -1.85 18.51
C GLY A 49 18.99 -1.78 20.03
N ALA A 50 18.85 -0.58 20.63
CA ALA A 50 18.83 -0.43 22.09
C ALA A 50 17.52 -0.96 22.68
N ALA A 51 17.53 -1.27 23.99
CA ALA A 51 16.37 -1.80 24.70
C ALA A 51 15.19 -0.81 24.67
N VAL A 52 13.97 -1.33 24.56
CA VAL A 52 12.74 -0.53 24.71
C VAL A 52 12.55 -0.24 26.19
N VAL A 53 12.56 1.04 26.55
CA VAL A 53 12.42 1.51 27.95
C VAL A 53 11.01 2.01 28.27
N ALA A 54 10.22 2.32 27.25
CA ALA A 54 8.80 2.64 27.38
C ALA A 54 8.06 2.35 26.06
N GLU A 55 6.82 1.88 26.17
CA GLU A 55 5.90 1.70 25.04
C GLU A 55 4.51 2.15 25.43
N ILE A 56 3.92 3.05 24.64
CA ILE A 56 2.56 3.56 24.82
C ILE A 56 1.78 3.35 23.54
N ARG A 57 0.55 2.85 23.69
CA ARG A 57 -0.43 2.73 22.60
C ARG A 57 -1.70 3.48 22.93
N SER A 58 -2.34 4.05 21.92
CA SER A 58 -3.63 4.73 22.07
C SER A 58 -4.48 4.57 20.81
N PRO A 59 -5.80 4.33 20.92
CA PRO A 59 -6.67 4.14 19.78
C PRO A 59 -6.80 5.41 18.94
N LEU A 60 -6.87 5.25 17.62
CA LEU A 60 -7.07 6.35 16.67
C LEU A 60 -8.54 6.73 16.55
N TRP A 61 -9.44 5.74 16.64
CA TRP A 61 -10.88 5.88 16.51
C TRP A 61 -11.56 5.62 17.85
N SER A 62 -12.53 6.47 18.20
CA SER A 62 -13.26 6.39 19.47
C SER A 62 -14.75 6.18 19.19
N GLY A 63 -15.21 4.92 19.20
CA GLY A 63 -16.64 4.56 19.09
C GLY A 63 -17.35 4.96 17.78
N PRO A 64 -18.66 4.65 17.66
CA PRO A 64 -19.49 5.14 16.57
C PRO A 64 -19.73 6.65 16.74
N ALA A 65 -19.47 7.39 15.68
CA ALA A 65 -19.48 8.85 15.64
C ALA A 65 -20.27 9.31 14.41
N GLY A 66 -21.04 10.39 14.51
CA GLY A 66 -21.73 10.99 13.35
C GLY A 66 -20.74 11.50 12.29
N ALA A 67 -21.23 11.79 11.08
CA ALA A 67 -20.39 12.14 9.92
C ALA A 67 -19.38 13.28 10.17
N ALA A 68 -19.81 14.36 10.84
CA ALA A 68 -18.94 15.50 11.15
C ALA A 68 -17.83 15.13 12.16
N GLU A 69 -18.12 14.27 13.13
CA GLU A 69 -17.14 13.78 14.10
C GLU A 69 -16.16 12.79 13.44
N HIS A 70 -16.64 12.00 12.48
CA HIS A 70 -15.79 11.14 11.66
C HIS A 70 -14.77 11.94 10.84
N ASP A 71 -15.21 12.99 10.14
CA ASP A 71 -14.34 13.84 9.31
C ASP A 71 -13.24 14.51 10.16
N LEU A 72 -13.61 15.05 11.33
CA LEU A 72 -12.64 15.63 12.26
C LEU A 72 -11.69 14.60 12.87
N THR A 73 -12.13 13.35 13.04
CA THR A 73 -11.28 12.24 13.49
C THR A 73 -10.31 11.81 12.40
N ALA A 74 -10.77 11.71 11.15
CA ALA A 74 -9.91 11.47 9.99
C ALA A 74 -8.87 12.59 9.83
N GLY A 75 -9.29 13.84 10.06
CA GLY A 75 -8.43 15.01 10.08
C GLY A 75 -7.37 14.96 11.19
N LYS A 76 -7.76 14.57 12.42
CA LYS A 76 -6.83 14.28 13.52
C LYS A 76 -5.78 13.25 13.09
N ILE A 77 -6.20 12.11 12.55
CA ILE A 77 -5.29 11.02 12.16
C ILE A 77 -4.31 11.49 11.08
N HIS A 78 -4.77 12.30 10.12
CA HIS A 78 -3.90 12.93 9.14
C HIS A 78 -2.88 13.89 9.77
N ASN A 79 -3.29 14.71 10.73
CA ASN A 79 -2.40 15.60 11.48
C ASN A 79 -1.35 14.81 12.28
N LEU A 80 -1.77 13.74 12.96
CA LEU A 80 -0.88 12.82 13.68
C LEU A 80 0.13 12.20 12.72
N ARG A 81 -0.29 11.73 11.54
CA ARG A 81 0.58 11.15 10.50
C ARG A 81 1.69 12.13 10.10
N LEU A 82 1.35 13.41 9.92
CA LEU A 82 2.33 14.45 9.58
C LEU A 82 3.29 14.74 10.75
N ALA A 83 2.78 14.80 11.98
CA ALA A 83 3.59 15.07 13.15
C ALA A 83 4.55 13.90 13.49
N VAL A 84 4.06 12.67 13.42
CA VAL A 84 4.83 11.44 13.65
C VAL A 84 6.02 11.36 12.70
N ARG A 85 5.88 11.74 11.42
CA ARG A 85 7.02 11.81 10.49
C ARG A 85 8.15 12.71 10.99
N ALA A 86 7.87 13.77 11.76
CA ALA A 86 8.92 14.62 12.30
C ALA A 86 9.62 14.04 13.54
N LEU A 87 9.01 13.04 14.18
CA LEU A 87 9.47 12.43 15.43
C LEU A 87 10.10 11.05 15.23
N ASP A 88 9.58 10.26 14.30
CA ASP A 88 10.00 8.88 14.13
C ASP A 88 11.48 8.78 13.75
N GLY A 89 12.20 8.03 14.56
CA GLY A 89 13.60 7.71 14.43
C GLY A 89 14.59 8.81 14.81
N ILE A 90 14.14 9.86 15.50
CA ILE A 90 15.06 10.86 16.05
C ILE A 90 15.79 10.31 17.28
N GLU A 91 17.03 10.74 17.47
CA GLU A 91 17.83 10.43 18.65
C GLU A 91 18.19 11.71 19.39
N VAL A 92 17.94 11.71 20.70
CA VAL A 92 18.17 12.84 21.60
C VAL A 92 19.38 12.51 22.46
N PRO A 93 20.45 13.32 22.43
CA PRO A 93 21.64 13.09 23.24
C PRO A 93 21.35 13.12 24.75
N ALA A 94 22.22 12.47 25.52
CA ALA A 94 22.21 12.54 26.98
C ALA A 94 22.20 14.01 27.47
N GLY A 95 21.32 14.34 28.40
CA GLY A 95 21.15 15.67 28.98
C GLY A 95 20.45 16.70 28.07
N ALA A 96 20.26 16.41 26.79
CA ALA A 96 19.60 17.32 25.87
C ALA A 96 18.08 17.33 26.06
N VAL A 97 17.47 18.51 25.85
CA VAL A 97 16.03 18.71 25.98
C VAL A 97 15.34 18.37 24.66
N PHE A 98 14.37 17.46 24.71
CA PHE A 98 13.36 17.32 23.66
C PHE A 98 12.29 18.41 23.81
N SER A 99 11.86 19.00 22.70
CA SER A 99 10.74 19.96 22.65
C SER A 99 9.81 19.60 21.51
N PHE A 100 8.53 19.40 21.85
CA PHE A 100 7.49 18.98 20.89
C PHE A 100 7.38 19.96 19.73
N TRP A 101 7.20 21.25 20.02
CA TRP A 101 7.05 22.26 18.96
C TRP A 101 8.35 22.59 18.24
N ARG A 102 9.51 22.43 18.88
CA ARG A 102 10.80 22.58 18.18
C ARG A 102 10.99 21.49 17.13
N GLN A 103 10.54 20.27 17.42
CA GLN A 103 10.69 19.14 16.51
C GLN A 103 9.65 19.14 15.39
N ILE A 104 8.37 19.36 15.71
CA ILE A 104 7.27 19.32 14.74
C ILE A 104 7.11 20.64 13.97
N GLY A 105 7.34 21.78 14.61
CA GLY A 105 7.07 23.12 14.07
C GLY A 105 5.57 23.45 14.00
N ARG A 106 5.23 24.66 13.49
CA ARG A 106 3.85 25.15 13.42
C ARG A 106 2.96 24.25 12.57
N ALA A 107 1.87 23.72 13.13
CA ALA A 107 0.82 23.07 12.35
C ALA A 107 0.09 24.14 11.50
N SER A 108 0.12 23.99 10.17
CA SER A 108 -0.49 24.95 9.25
C SER A 108 -1.01 24.26 7.99
N ARG A 109 -2.02 24.86 7.34
CA ARG A 109 -2.57 24.36 6.07
C ARG A 109 -1.51 24.26 4.97
N ARG A 110 -0.57 25.21 4.91
CA ARG A 110 0.57 25.20 3.96
C ARG A 110 1.49 23.99 4.15
N ARG A 111 1.57 23.45 5.37
CA ARG A 111 2.32 22.23 5.70
C ARG A 111 1.46 20.96 5.61
N GLY A 112 0.24 21.06 5.10
CA GLY A 112 -0.67 19.94 4.89
C GLY A 112 -1.54 19.57 6.09
N PHE A 113 -1.46 20.29 7.22
CA PHE A 113 -2.34 20.05 8.36
C PHE A 113 -3.77 20.47 8.03
N VAL A 114 -4.73 19.69 8.52
CA VAL A 114 -6.17 19.86 8.26
C VAL A 114 -6.94 20.10 9.56
N ALA A 115 -8.24 20.37 9.44
CA ALA A 115 -9.11 20.52 10.60
C ALA A 115 -9.20 19.19 11.38
N GLY A 116 -9.04 19.26 12.70
CA GLY A 116 -9.33 18.19 13.64
C GLY A 116 -9.88 18.79 14.94
N ARG A 117 -10.26 17.95 15.90
CA ARG A 117 -10.79 18.45 17.19
C ARG A 117 -9.68 19.10 18.02
N GLU A 118 -9.91 20.30 18.50
CA GLU A 118 -9.05 21.03 19.44
C GLU A 118 -9.91 21.53 20.62
N LEU A 119 -9.40 21.41 21.84
CA LEU A 119 -10.02 22.05 23.00
C LEU A 119 -9.59 23.51 23.06
N ARG A 120 -10.54 24.43 22.87
CA ARG A 120 -10.33 25.87 22.95
C ARG A 120 -11.36 26.49 23.87
N GLU A 121 -10.90 27.17 24.92
CA GLU A 121 -11.75 27.91 25.87
C GLU A 121 -12.87 27.04 26.49
N GLY A 122 -12.60 25.76 26.72
CA GLY A 122 -13.55 24.81 27.30
C GLY A 122 -14.47 24.11 26.30
N CYS A 123 -14.36 24.45 25.02
CA CYS A 123 -15.16 23.92 23.92
C CYS A 123 -14.30 23.09 22.94
N LEU A 124 -14.82 21.96 22.46
CA LEU A 124 -14.19 21.17 21.40
C LEU A 124 -14.57 21.75 20.03
N VAL A 125 -13.62 22.40 19.38
CA VAL A 125 -13.82 23.11 18.10
C VAL A 125 -12.98 22.48 16.98
N ALA A 126 -13.37 22.71 15.73
CA ALA A 126 -12.58 22.33 14.57
C ALA A 126 -11.44 23.33 14.36
N SER A 127 -10.19 22.84 14.39
CA SER A 127 -9.01 23.69 14.21
C SER A 127 -7.92 23.00 13.40
N THR A 128 -7.11 23.81 12.71
CA THR A 128 -6.00 23.31 11.89
C THR A 128 -4.92 22.74 12.78
N GLY A 129 -4.58 21.45 12.60
CA GLY A 129 -3.67 20.76 13.50
C GLY A 129 -4.35 20.23 14.77
N GLY A 130 -5.68 20.26 14.85
CA GLY A 130 -6.42 19.64 15.94
C GLY A 130 -6.08 18.16 16.10
N GLY A 131 -6.10 17.70 17.36
CA GLY A 131 -5.85 16.32 17.75
C GLY A 131 -4.39 15.96 18.06
N LEU A 132 -3.45 16.90 17.91
CA LEU A 132 -2.04 16.70 18.27
C LEU A 132 -1.81 16.45 19.78
N CYS A 133 -2.77 16.84 20.63
CA CYS A 133 -2.71 16.54 22.07
C CYS A 133 -2.65 15.03 22.36
N GLN A 134 -3.20 14.17 21.48
CA GLN A 134 -3.07 12.72 21.64
C GLN A 134 -1.60 12.28 21.58
N LEU A 135 -0.82 12.89 20.69
CA LEU A 135 0.61 12.61 20.52
C LEU A 135 1.44 13.15 21.68
N SER A 136 1.19 14.38 22.14
CA SER A 136 1.88 14.92 23.31
C SER A 136 1.58 14.14 24.58
N ASN A 137 0.32 13.72 24.80
CA ASN A 137 -0.03 12.84 25.91
C ASN A 137 0.76 11.52 25.87
N GLY A 138 0.83 10.87 24.72
CA GLY A 138 1.57 9.61 24.58
C GLY A 138 3.08 9.77 24.78
N LEU A 139 3.68 10.86 24.28
CA LEU A 139 5.09 11.18 24.52
C LEU A 139 5.38 11.46 25.99
N TYR A 140 4.49 12.19 26.66
CA TYR A 140 4.61 12.48 28.09
C TYR A 140 4.53 11.20 28.93
N GLU A 141 3.59 10.31 28.63
CA GLU A 141 3.49 9.02 29.32
C GLU A 141 4.71 8.13 29.07
N ALA A 142 5.22 8.09 27.84
CA ALA A 142 6.44 7.36 27.52
C ALA A 142 7.64 7.92 28.31
N ALA A 143 7.71 9.25 28.46
CA ALA A 143 8.75 9.91 29.24
C ALA A 143 8.64 9.56 30.75
N LEU A 144 7.43 9.58 31.31
CA LEU A 144 7.21 9.17 32.69
C LEU A 144 7.56 7.70 32.93
N ALA A 145 7.12 6.81 32.03
CA ALA A 145 7.41 5.37 32.11
C ALA A 145 8.90 5.07 32.01
N ALA A 146 9.64 5.86 31.22
CA ALA A 146 11.09 5.76 31.10
C ALA A 146 11.87 6.47 32.23
N GLY A 147 11.17 7.12 33.18
CA GLY A 147 11.79 7.86 34.29
C GLY A 147 12.52 9.14 33.86
N PHE A 148 12.08 9.77 32.76
CA PHE A 148 12.69 11.00 32.25
C PHE A 148 12.26 12.23 33.06
N GLU A 149 13.11 13.25 33.08
CA GLU A 149 12.82 14.52 33.72
C GLU A 149 11.88 15.34 32.83
N ILE A 150 10.75 15.75 33.39
CA ILE A 150 9.77 16.63 32.72
C ILE A 150 10.19 18.09 32.94
N VAL A 151 10.64 18.75 31.88
CA VAL A 151 11.15 20.13 31.89
C VAL A 151 10.02 21.14 31.74
N GLU A 152 9.00 20.81 30.95
CA GLU A 152 7.81 21.64 30.75
C GLU A 152 6.60 20.76 30.45
N ARG A 153 5.51 20.96 31.20
CA ARG A 153 4.22 20.33 30.97
C ARG A 153 3.10 21.28 31.36
N HIS A 154 2.04 21.27 30.56
CA HIS A 154 0.81 22.00 30.82
C HIS A 154 -0.38 21.03 30.82
N ALA A 155 -1.34 21.22 31.71
CA ALA A 155 -2.57 20.43 31.74
C ALA A 155 -3.66 21.09 30.89
N HIS A 156 -4.60 20.31 30.36
CA HIS A 156 -5.81 20.85 29.73
C HIS A 156 -6.67 21.57 30.79
N SER A 157 -7.32 22.66 30.36
CA SER A 157 -8.24 23.42 31.20
C SER A 157 -9.53 22.66 31.51
N ARG A 158 -9.93 21.70 30.65
CA ARG A 158 -11.12 20.85 30.82
C ARG A 158 -10.84 19.40 30.44
N LEU A 159 -11.68 18.51 30.93
CA LEU A 159 -11.60 17.07 30.67
C LEU A 159 -12.18 16.76 29.28
N VAL A 160 -11.33 16.32 28.35
CA VAL A 160 -11.79 15.86 27.03
C VAL A 160 -12.28 14.41 27.16
N PRO A 161 -13.50 14.06 26.75
CA PRO A 161 -14.01 12.68 26.79
C PRO A 161 -13.07 11.69 26.09
N GLY A 162 -12.81 10.53 26.71
CA GLY A 162 -11.86 9.54 26.20
C GLY A 162 -10.37 9.93 26.29
N SER A 163 -10.05 11.11 26.82
CA SER A 163 -8.66 11.51 27.08
C SER A 163 -8.19 11.06 28.46
N ARG A 164 -6.89 10.78 28.58
CA ARG A 164 -6.24 10.40 29.84
C ARG A 164 -6.12 11.56 30.85
N ALA A 165 -6.77 12.69 30.58
CA ALA A 165 -6.84 13.86 31.46
C ALA A 165 -7.53 13.54 32.81
N ALA A 166 -8.42 12.55 32.85
CA ALA A 166 -9.05 12.08 34.10
C ALA A 166 -8.03 11.59 35.14
N ALA A 167 -6.90 11.04 34.69
CA ALA A 167 -5.80 10.58 35.55
C ALA A 167 -4.71 11.65 35.75
N GLY A 168 -4.94 12.90 35.31
CA GLY A 168 -3.96 14.00 35.34
C GLY A 168 -2.68 13.76 34.51
N ARG A 169 -2.67 12.71 33.68
CA ARG A 169 -1.56 12.31 32.79
C ARG A 169 -1.58 12.99 31.44
N ASP A 170 -2.26 14.13 31.34
CA ASP A 170 -2.38 14.88 30.10
C ASP A 170 -1.28 15.94 29.96
N ALA A 171 -0.82 16.13 28.72
CA ALA A 171 0.08 17.19 28.31
C ALA A 171 -0.56 17.92 27.12
N THR A 172 -1.12 19.10 27.37
CA THR A 172 -1.64 19.96 26.30
C THR A 172 -0.50 20.71 25.61
N VAL A 173 -0.71 21.03 24.34
CA VAL A 173 0.24 21.77 23.51
C VAL A 173 -0.49 22.83 22.70
N PHE A 174 0.06 24.04 22.65
CA PHE A 174 -0.46 25.14 21.85
C PHE A 174 0.68 25.94 21.22
N TRP A 175 0.63 26.11 19.90
CA TRP A 175 1.73 26.72 19.15
C TRP A 175 1.96 28.19 19.58
N ASN A 176 3.16 28.58 20.04
CA ASN A 176 4.34 27.82 20.44
C ASN A 176 4.79 28.17 21.87
N TYR A 177 3.85 28.62 22.72
CA TYR A 177 4.14 29.05 24.08
C TYR A 177 3.67 28.04 25.14
N VAL A 178 2.89 27.02 24.74
CA VAL A 178 2.54 25.84 25.54
C VAL A 178 3.17 24.64 24.86
N ASP A 179 4.23 24.10 25.47
CA ASP A 179 5.08 23.06 24.89
C ASP A 179 5.16 21.85 25.84
N LEU A 180 5.54 20.69 25.29
CA LEU A 180 5.95 19.54 26.08
C LEU A 180 7.47 19.39 25.95
N ARG A 181 8.16 19.44 27.08
CA ARG A 181 9.61 19.26 27.14
C ARG A 181 10.01 18.26 28.20
N PHE A 182 10.95 17.41 27.84
CA PHE A 182 11.56 16.45 28.75
C PHE A 182 13.01 16.18 28.34
N ARG A 183 13.80 15.66 29.28
CA ARG A 183 15.19 15.25 29.06
C ARG A 183 15.50 13.96 29.80
N SER A 184 16.49 13.23 29.32
CA SER A 184 17.01 12.03 29.95
C SER A 184 18.50 12.20 30.24
N ARG A 185 18.98 11.53 31.29
CA ARG A 185 20.43 11.47 31.59
C ARG A 185 21.19 10.61 30.57
N ALA A 186 20.50 9.70 29.89
CA ALA A 186 21.06 8.87 28.82
C ALA A 186 20.50 9.31 27.46
N ALA A 187 21.23 9.00 26.39
CA ALA A 187 20.72 9.20 25.04
C ALA A 187 19.53 8.26 24.79
N PHE A 188 18.54 8.73 24.03
CA PHE A 188 17.36 7.94 23.71
C PHE A 188 16.84 8.19 22.30
N ARG A 189 16.14 7.21 21.76
CA ARG A 189 15.47 7.24 20.45
C ARG A 189 13.98 7.30 20.63
N ILE A 190 13.30 8.13 19.83
CA ILE A 190 11.85 8.13 19.72
C ILE A 190 11.45 7.36 18.46
N GLU A 191 10.65 6.31 18.62
CA GLU A 191 9.98 5.61 17.53
C GLU A 191 8.49 5.90 17.64
N ALA A 192 7.91 6.46 16.59
CA ALA A 192 6.50 6.85 16.58
C ALA A 192 5.88 6.40 15.27
N ARG A 193 4.73 5.74 15.35
CA ARG A 193 4.01 5.26 14.15
C ARG A 193 2.52 5.20 14.38
N LEU A 194 1.75 5.21 13.29
CA LEU A 194 0.34 4.90 13.31
C LEU A 194 0.12 3.56 12.61
N SER A 195 -0.45 2.58 13.30
CA SER A 195 -1.06 1.41 12.66
C SER A 195 -2.43 1.79 12.10
N GLY A 196 -3.17 0.83 11.53
CA GLY A 196 -4.56 1.06 11.10
C GLY A 196 -5.51 1.45 12.24
N ALA A 197 -5.16 1.10 13.49
CA ALA A 197 -6.03 1.26 14.67
C ALA A 197 -5.45 2.13 15.78
N GLU A 198 -4.12 2.21 15.92
CA GLU A 198 -3.47 2.82 17.09
C GLU A 198 -2.34 3.79 16.72
N LEU A 199 -2.15 4.81 17.56
CA LEU A 199 -0.91 5.55 17.68
C LEU A 199 0.00 4.80 18.65
N GLU A 200 1.21 4.47 18.20
CA GLU A 200 2.22 3.75 18.95
C GLU A 200 3.46 4.61 19.12
N ILE A 201 3.97 4.68 20.35
CA ILE A 201 5.17 5.42 20.71
C ILE A 201 6.06 4.50 21.52
N ARG A 202 7.33 4.37 21.13
CA ARG A 202 8.36 3.66 21.87
C ARG A 202 9.56 4.55 22.10
N PHE A 203 10.12 4.47 23.30
CA PHE A 203 11.44 5.01 23.59
C PHE A 203 12.44 3.88 23.71
N ARG A 204 13.58 4.03 23.05
CA ARG A 204 14.74 3.12 23.21
C ARG A 204 15.90 3.84 23.85
N SER A 205 16.58 3.20 24.78
CA SER A 205 17.79 3.71 25.42
C SER A 205 18.67 2.55 25.89
N ALA A 206 19.97 2.81 26.04
CA ALA A 206 20.89 1.85 26.66
C ALA A 206 20.74 1.80 28.19
N ALA A 207 20.21 2.88 28.79
CA ALA A 207 19.98 2.93 30.23
C ALA A 207 18.62 2.31 30.59
N ALA A 208 18.58 1.54 31.68
CA ALA A 208 17.34 1.02 32.23
C ALA A 208 16.41 2.17 32.69
N PRO A 209 15.08 1.99 32.62
CA PRO A 209 14.14 2.97 33.14
C PRO A 209 14.36 3.18 34.64
N ALA A 210 14.43 4.44 35.08
CA ALA A 210 14.46 4.74 36.50
C ALA A 210 13.06 4.53 37.10
N SER A 211 12.93 3.62 38.06
CA SER A 211 11.66 3.40 38.76
C SER A 211 11.25 4.62 39.59
N GLY A 212 9.97 5.02 39.54
CA GLY A 212 9.34 5.76 40.64
C GLY A 212 9.07 7.26 40.47
N VAL A 213 8.52 7.72 39.35
CA VAL A 213 7.89 9.06 39.33
C VAL A 213 6.44 8.97 39.80
N VAL A 214 6.20 9.26 41.08
CA VAL A 214 4.85 9.45 41.63
C VAL A 214 4.40 10.88 41.30
N VAL A 215 3.49 11.02 40.33
CA VAL A 215 2.86 12.31 40.03
C VAL A 215 1.60 12.45 40.88
N ARG A 216 1.54 13.48 41.75
CA ARG A 216 0.30 13.86 42.46
C ARG A 216 -0.56 14.74 41.55
N PHE A 217 -1.85 14.43 41.44
CA PHE A 217 -2.77 15.12 40.52
C PHE A 217 -3.79 15.97 41.30
N PRO A 218 -4.12 17.18 40.81
CA PRO A 218 -5.17 18.01 41.40
C PRO A 218 -6.59 17.47 41.10
N ALA A 219 -7.58 18.03 41.81
CA ALA A 219 -8.99 17.64 41.85
C ALA A 219 -9.71 17.53 40.47
N PRO A 220 -10.89 16.88 40.40
CA PRO A 220 -11.63 16.64 39.16
C PRO A 220 -11.89 17.94 38.37
N ARG A 221 -11.69 17.90 37.05
CA ARG A 221 -12.01 19.01 36.14
C ARG A 221 -13.34 18.77 35.44
N GLU A 222 -14.07 19.85 35.15
CA GLU A 222 -15.29 19.80 34.35
C GLU A 222 -15.04 19.24 32.94
N ALA A 223 -16.03 18.52 32.41
CA ALA A 223 -16.01 18.02 31.04
C ALA A 223 -16.00 19.17 30.02
N ALA A 224 -15.28 18.98 28.92
CA ALA A 224 -15.30 19.89 27.79
C ALA A 224 -16.69 19.87 27.12
N HIS A 225 -17.16 21.04 26.70
CA HIS A 225 -18.37 21.13 25.89
C HIS A 225 -18.07 20.67 24.46
N ASP A 226 -19.00 19.95 23.85
CA ASP A 226 -18.84 19.43 22.49
C ASP A 226 -19.57 20.30 21.47
N CYS A 227 -18.82 21.04 20.63
CA CYS A 227 -19.44 21.90 19.62
C CYS A 227 -19.90 21.13 18.38
N VAL A 228 -19.50 19.86 18.21
CA VAL A 228 -19.87 19.05 17.04
C VAL A 228 -21.36 18.67 17.06
N GLY A 229 -21.91 18.37 18.25
CA GLY A 229 -23.33 18.10 18.44
C GLY A 229 -24.17 19.32 18.86
N CYS A 230 -23.58 20.51 18.91
CA CYS A 230 -24.22 21.70 19.44
C CYS A 230 -25.30 22.25 18.50
N VAL A 231 -26.50 22.51 19.04
CA VAL A 231 -27.65 23.05 18.29
C VAL A 231 -27.70 24.59 18.24
N ARG A 232 -26.76 25.28 18.89
CA ARG A 232 -26.67 26.74 18.89
C ARG A 232 -26.03 27.23 17.60
N GLU A 233 -26.82 27.84 16.72
CA GLU A 233 -26.38 28.35 15.41
C GLU A 233 -25.77 29.77 15.47
N ASP A 234 -26.13 30.52 16.51
CA ASP A 234 -25.67 31.90 16.80
C ASP A 234 -24.24 31.96 17.37
N CYS A 235 -23.63 30.81 17.64
CA CYS A 235 -22.30 30.70 18.22
C CYS A 235 -21.19 30.92 17.17
N SER A 236 -20.15 31.69 17.51
CA SER A 236 -18.98 31.86 16.63
C SER A 236 -18.17 30.57 16.39
N HIS A 237 -18.43 29.53 17.19
CA HIS A 237 -17.86 28.19 17.05
C HIS A 237 -18.84 27.18 16.42
N HIS A 238 -20.03 27.62 15.97
CA HIS A 238 -21.01 26.75 15.33
C HIS A 238 -20.42 26.09 14.07
N MET A 239 -20.63 24.78 13.98
CA MET A 239 -20.21 23.97 12.84
C MET A 239 -21.48 23.38 12.21
N PRO A 240 -21.82 23.76 10.95
CA PRO A 240 -22.98 23.19 10.30
C PRO A 240 -22.81 21.67 10.18
N LYS A 241 -23.88 20.92 10.50
CA LYS A 241 -23.89 19.47 10.35
C LYS A 241 -23.76 19.14 8.87
N GLY A 242 -22.69 18.43 8.52
CA GLY A 242 -22.57 17.83 7.19
C GLY A 242 -23.61 16.73 6.98
N PRO A 243 -23.88 16.33 5.73
CA PRO A 243 -24.75 15.20 5.44
C PRO A 243 -24.24 13.93 6.15
N GLU A 244 -25.17 13.06 6.53
CA GLU A 244 -24.85 11.80 7.18
C GLU A 244 -24.10 10.88 6.19
N MET A 245 -22.90 10.43 6.58
CA MET A 245 -22.07 9.55 5.79
C MET A 245 -22.47 8.11 6.05
N THR A 246 -23.10 7.47 5.08
CA THR A 246 -23.50 6.06 5.15
C THR A 246 -22.33 5.09 4.96
N ARG A 247 -21.26 5.53 4.28
CA ARG A 247 -20.04 4.74 4.05
C ARG A 247 -18.80 5.63 3.98
N ARG A 248 -17.65 5.09 4.39
CA ARG A 248 -16.35 5.78 4.32
C ARG A 248 -15.82 5.79 2.88
N PRO A 249 -15.39 6.94 2.33
CA PRO A 249 -14.82 7.01 0.99
C PRO A 249 -13.55 6.17 0.87
N THR A 250 -13.51 5.33 -0.15
CA THR A 250 -12.36 4.52 -0.52
C THR A 250 -11.62 5.16 -1.68
N ALA A 251 -10.29 5.27 -1.58
CA ALA A 251 -9.46 5.66 -2.72
C ALA A 251 -8.81 4.42 -3.36
N TRP A 252 -9.13 4.20 -4.62
CA TRP A 252 -8.58 3.12 -5.44
C TRP A 252 -7.31 3.61 -6.14
N LEU A 253 -6.14 3.23 -5.64
CA LEU A 253 -4.82 3.60 -6.14
C LEU A 253 -4.29 2.50 -7.06
N VAL A 254 -4.52 2.64 -8.36
CA VAL A 254 -4.33 1.54 -9.32
C VAL A 254 -3.31 1.86 -10.41
N ASP A 255 -2.68 0.82 -10.97
CA ASP A 255 -1.91 0.92 -12.23
C ASP A 255 -2.65 0.21 -13.37
N ALA A 256 -2.28 -1.03 -13.68
CA ALA A 256 -2.87 -1.80 -14.76
C ALA A 256 -4.25 -2.34 -14.38
N CYS A 257 -5.22 -2.19 -15.28
CA CYS A 257 -6.55 -2.76 -15.14
C CYS A 257 -6.51 -4.25 -15.50
N TRP A 258 -6.83 -5.10 -14.54
CA TRP A 258 -7.14 -6.51 -14.78
C TRP A 258 -8.66 -6.67 -14.76
N PRO A 259 -9.26 -7.48 -15.66
CA PRO A 259 -10.72 -7.68 -15.68
C PRO A 259 -11.32 -8.08 -14.33
N GLU A 260 -10.61 -8.91 -13.56
CA GLU A 260 -11.03 -9.39 -12.24
C GLU A 260 -11.09 -8.23 -11.23
N PHE A 261 -10.07 -7.37 -11.21
CA PHE A 261 -10.07 -6.20 -10.34
C PHE A 261 -11.05 -5.11 -10.81
N ALA A 262 -11.32 -5.02 -12.11
CA ALA A 262 -12.36 -4.15 -12.65
C ALA A 262 -13.76 -4.61 -12.23
N ALA A 263 -14.02 -5.93 -12.25
CA ALA A 263 -15.25 -6.51 -11.75
C ALA A 263 -15.40 -6.28 -10.24
N LEU A 264 -14.33 -6.47 -9.47
CA LEU A 264 -14.27 -6.17 -8.04
C LEU A 264 -14.62 -4.69 -7.77
N ALA A 265 -14.00 -3.76 -8.50
CA ALA A 265 -14.26 -2.33 -8.35
C ALA A 265 -15.72 -1.97 -8.66
N ARG A 266 -16.32 -2.55 -9.72
CA ARG A 266 -17.75 -2.37 -10.03
C ARG A 266 -18.67 -2.88 -8.93
N GLY A 267 -18.34 -4.03 -8.33
CA GLY A 267 -19.15 -4.65 -7.29
C GLY A 267 -19.04 -3.99 -5.92
N GLN A 268 -17.90 -3.32 -5.62
CA GLN A 268 -17.62 -2.79 -4.28
C GLN A 268 -17.60 -1.27 -4.18
N ALA A 269 -17.43 -0.52 -5.27
CA ALA A 269 -17.26 0.93 -5.17
C ALA A 269 -18.52 1.64 -4.69
N GLY A 270 -18.35 2.51 -3.68
CA GLY A 270 -19.40 3.41 -3.18
C GLY A 270 -19.51 4.71 -3.99
N PRO A 271 -20.56 5.52 -3.72
CA PRO A 271 -20.81 6.77 -4.44
C PRO A 271 -19.72 7.84 -4.24
N GLU A 272 -19.04 7.82 -3.09
CA GLU A 272 -17.94 8.76 -2.78
C GLU A 272 -16.55 8.18 -3.07
N ASP A 273 -16.48 6.95 -3.60
CA ASP A 273 -15.20 6.30 -3.88
C ASP A 273 -14.52 6.91 -5.10
N ARG A 274 -13.22 7.13 -4.98
CA ARG A 274 -12.43 7.86 -5.97
C ARG A 274 -11.38 6.97 -6.61
N LEU A 275 -11.28 7.03 -7.94
CA LEU A 275 -10.29 6.29 -8.71
C LEU A 275 -9.03 7.13 -8.97
N PHE A 276 -7.87 6.57 -8.69
CA PHE A 276 -6.57 7.14 -9.02
C PHE A 276 -5.89 6.22 -10.02
N LEU A 277 -5.72 6.71 -11.25
CA LEU A 277 -5.22 5.92 -12.38
C LEU A 277 -4.16 6.69 -13.18
N PRO A 278 -3.25 6.01 -13.91
CA PRO A 278 -2.15 6.69 -14.58
C PRO A 278 -2.66 7.63 -15.67
N MET A 279 -3.58 7.12 -16.51
CA MET A 279 -4.25 7.85 -17.58
C MET A 279 -5.53 7.12 -17.98
N ARG A 280 -6.46 7.82 -18.63
CA ARG A 280 -7.61 7.23 -19.33
C ARG A 280 -7.42 7.50 -20.83
N TRP A 281 -7.36 6.46 -21.64
CA TRP A 281 -7.24 6.58 -23.10
C TRP A 281 -8.05 5.47 -23.78
N PRO A 282 -9.00 5.80 -24.69
CA PRO A 282 -9.98 4.84 -25.21
C PRO A 282 -9.36 3.57 -25.84
N ALA A 283 -8.17 3.68 -26.43
CA ALA A 283 -7.52 2.59 -27.15
C ALA A 283 -6.57 1.69 -26.32
N ARG A 284 -6.39 1.91 -25.01
CA ARG A 284 -5.44 1.12 -24.19
C ARG A 284 -6.15 0.29 -23.13
N ALA A 285 -6.39 -0.98 -23.43
CA ALA A 285 -6.94 -1.98 -22.51
C ALA A 285 -6.23 -2.01 -21.13
N ARG A 286 -4.91 -1.73 -21.09
CA ARG A 286 -4.12 -1.68 -19.85
C ARG A 286 -4.68 -0.72 -18.79
N TYR A 287 -5.38 0.35 -19.16
CA TYR A 287 -5.92 1.32 -18.19
C TYR A 287 -7.45 1.44 -18.26
N ALA A 288 -8.13 0.40 -18.76
CA ALA A 288 -9.58 0.35 -18.92
C ALA A 288 -10.31 0.07 -17.59
N TRP A 289 -10.01 0.83 -16.55
CA TRP A 289 -10.74 0.76 -15.28
C TRP A 289 -12.18 1.31 -15.46
N PRO A 290 -13.19 0.75 -14.76
CA PRO A 290 -14.52 1.33 -14.72
C PRO A 290 -14.47 2.77 -14.18
N GLU A 291 -15.41 3.60 -14.58
CA GLU A 291 -15.59 4.90 -13.95
C GLU A 291 -16.21 4.69 -12.57
N LEU A 292 -15.69 5.41 -11.56
CA LEU A 292 -16.22 5.37 -10.21
C LEU A 292 -17.02 6.65 -9.93
N PRO A 293 -18.13 6.60 -9.17
CA PRO A 293 -19.03 7.75 -9.01
C PRO A 293 -18.38 8.95 -8.31
N GLY A 294 -17.42 8.73 -7.40
CA GLY A 294 -16.67 9.80 -6.72
C GLY A 294 -15.60 10.47 -7.59
N GLY A 295 -15.56 10.12 -8.88
CA GLY A 295 -14.69 10.71 -9.88
C GLY A 295 -13.27 10.15 -9.89
N GLU A 296 -12.40 10.85 -10.63
CA GLU A 296 -11.07 10.33 -10.95
C GLU A 296 -9.94 11.31 -10.62
N SER A 297 -8.72 10.78 -10.49
CA SER A 297 -7.48 11.53 -10.41
C SER A 297 -6.42 10.89 -11.30
N ARG A 298 -5.86 11.67 -12.22
CA ARG A 298 -4.95 11.16 -13.25
C ARG A 298 -3.51 11.62 -13.04
N ALA A 299 -2.55 10.75 -13.35
CA ALA A 299 -1.11 11.04 -13.33
C ALA A 299 -0.50 11.04 -14.75
N LEU A 300 -1.17 11.72 -15.69
CA LEU A 300 -0.89 11.65 -17.13
C LEU A 300 0.58 11.89 -17.48
N MET A 301 1.22 12.90 -16.87
CA MET A 301 2.63 13.21 -17.12
C MET A 301 3.57 12.07 -16.72
N VAL A 302 3.28 11.38 -15.62
CA VAL A 302 4.05 10.21 -15.19
C VAL A 302 3.82 9.06 -16.16
N ALA A 303 2.57 8.83 -16.58
CA ALA A 303 2.23 7.76 -17.51
C ALA A 303 2.87 7.93 -18.91
N LEU A 304 2.88 9.16 -19.44
CA LEU A 304 3.52 9.48 -20.71
C LEU A 304 5.04 9.34 -20.64
N ALA A 305 5.66 9.84 -19.56
CA ALA A 305 7.09 9.68 -19.31
C ALA A 305 7.49 8.20 -19.20
N ARG A 306 6.71 7.40 -18.46
CA ARG A 306 6.86 5.94 -18.36
C ARG A 306 6.80 5.29 -19.74
N SER A 307 5.74 5.58 -20.51
CA SER A 307 5.57 5.00 -21.84
C SER A 307 6.71 5.34 -22.80
N ARG A 308 7.29 6.56 -22.73
CA ARG A 308 8.41 6.96 -23.58
C ARG A 308 9.71 6.30 -23.14
N ALA A 309 9.99 6.27 -21.83
CA ALA A 309 11.22 5.72 -21.29
C ALA A 309 11.32 4.20 -21.51
N LEU A 310 10.27 3.44 -21.16
CA LEU A 310 10.30 1.98 -21.24
C LEU A 310 10.45 1.45 -22.67
N ARG A 311 9.97 2.18 -23.69
CA ARG A 311 10.12 1.79 -25.11
C ARG A 311 11.57 1.81 -25.61
N ARG A 312 12.46 2.50 -24.91
CA ARG A 312 13.88 2.66 -25.31
C ARG A 312 14.82 1.73 -24.55
N LEU A 313 14.31 0.97 -23.59
CA LEU A 313 15.11 0.09 -22.76
C LEU A 313 15.16 -1.32 -23.35
N PRO A 314 16.29 -2.04 -23.18
CA PRO A 314 16.37 -3.44 -23.57
C PRO A 314 15.38 -4.29 -22.77
N ALA A 315 14.84 -5.33 -23.40
CA ALA A 315 13.86 -6.25 -22.78
C ALA A 315 14.50 -7.23 -21.79
N VAL A 316 15.82 -7.40 -21.85
CA VAL A 316 16.62 -8.30 -21.00
C VAL A 316 17.58 -7.45 -20.17
N GLY A 317 17.86 -7.89 -18.94
CA GLY A 317 18.77 -7.21 -18.03
C GLY A 317 18.06 -6.28 -17.03
N GLY A 318 18.80 -5.81 -16.02
CA GLY A 318 18.25 -5.07 -14.89
C GLY A 318 17.82 -3.62 -15.18
N ALA A 319 17.99 -3.10 -16.40
CA ALA A 319 17.62 -1.71 -16.72
C ALA A 319 16.09 -1.49 -16.72
N LEU A 320 15.34 -2.39 -17.34
CA LEU A 320 13.89 -2.31 -17.43
C LEU A 320 13.22 -2.46 -16.05
N PRO A 321 13.56 -3.46 -15.20
CA PRO A 321 13.01 -3.58 -13.85
C PRO A 321 13.28 -2.36 -12.97
N ARG A 322 14.50 -1.81 -12.99
CA ARG A 322 14.85 -0.60 -12.23
C ARG A 322 14.02 0.61 -12.68
N ALA A 323 13.83 0.78 -13.99
CA ALA A 323 12.98 1.85 -14.51
C ALA A 323 11.51 1.66 -14.12
N MET A 324 11.00 0.43 -14.09
CA MET A 324 9.64 0.14 -13.64
C MET A 324 9.43 0.56 -12.18
N LEU A 325 10.31 0.14 -11.27
CA LEU A 325 10.27 0.53 -9.85
C LEU A 325 10.32 2.05 -9.67
N GLU A 326 11.16 2.74 -10.45
CA GLU A 326 11.24 4.20 -10.40
C GLU A 326 9.94 4.88 -10.88
N PHE A 327 9.27 4.35 -11.91
CA PHE A 327 7.98 4.91 -12.34
C PHE A 327 6.85 4.56 -11.38
N ASP A 328 6.89 3.40 -10.73
CA ASP A 328 5.93 3.03 -9.68
C ASP A 328 6.09 3.98 -8.48
N ARG A 329 7.32 4.36 -8.10
CA ARG A 329 7.61 5.41 -7.11
C ARG A 329 6.99 6.76 -7.50
N ARG A 330 7.26 7.24 -8.72
CA ARG A 330 6.75 8.54 -9.20
C ARG A 330 5.23 8.57 -9.26
N LEU A 331 4.61 7.44 -9.60
CA LEU A 331 3.16 7.29 -9.64
C LEU A 331 2.57 7.32 -8.22
N ALA A 332 3.15 6.56 -7.28
CA ALA A 332 2.79 6.58 -5.87
C ALA A 332 2.89 8.00 -5.27
N GLU A 333 3.94 8.76 -5.59
CA GLU A 333 4.09 10.16 -5.16
C GLU A 333 3.02 11.08 -5.75
N ALA A 334 2.64 10.88 -7.01
CA ALA A 334 1.58 11.63 -7.66
C ALA A 334 0.20 11.36 -7.05
N TYR A 335 -0.06 10.13 -6.61
CA TYR A 335 -1.28 9.76 -5.91
C TYR A 335 -1.29 10.25 -4.47
N ALA A 336 -0.21 10.02 -3.72
CA ALA A 336 -0.09 10.41 -2.33
C ALA A 336 -0.30 11.92 -2.12
N ARG A 337 0.17 12.77 -3.04
CA ARG A 337 -0.05 14.23 -3.01
C ARG A 337 -1.51 14.65 -3.15
N ARG A 338 -2.36 13.80 -3.71
CA ARG A 338 -3.77 14.08 -4.00
C ARG A 338 -4.74 13.32 -3.08
N LEU A 339 -4.21 12.51 -2.15
CA LEU A 339 -5.01 11.87 -1.12
C LEU A 339 -5.56 12.91 -0.14
N SER A 340 -6.87 12.87 0.10
CA SER A 340 -7.52 13.61 1.16
C SER A 340 -7.40 12.88 2.51
N HIS A 341 -7.55 13.61 3.61
CA HIS A 341 -7.67 13.01 4.95
C HIS A 341 -8.87 12.04 5.02
N ARG A 342 -9.96 12.34 4.28
CA ARG A 342 -11.18 11.53 4.15
C ARG A 342 -10.99 10.12 3.59
N HIS A 343 -9.95 9.88 2.79
CA HIS A 343 -9.66 8.56 2.21
C HIS A 343 -9.07 7.60 3.25
N THR A 344 -9.85 7.30 4.30
CA THR A 344 -9.44 6.53 5.49
C THR A 344 -9.20 5.05 5.19
N HIS A 345 -9.78 4.56 4.10
CA HIS A 345 -9.52 3.25 3.51
C HIS A 345 -8.98 3.39 2.08
N LEU A 346 -8.04 2.53 1.69
CA LEU A 346 -7.43 2.52 0.35
C LEU A 346 -7.50 1.12 -0.26
N VAL A 347 -7.61 1.03 -1.57
CA VAL A 347 -7.34 -0.21 -2.33
C VAL A 347 -6.16 0.05 -3.24
N VAL A 348 -5.09 -0.75 -3.14
CA VAL A 348 -3.77 -0.40 -3.70
C VAL A 348 -3.26 -1.49 -4.65
N SER A 349 -2.90 -1.12 -5.87
CA SER A 349 -2.10 -1.99 -6.76
C SER A 349 -0.76 -2.32 -6.12
N GLN A 350 -0.41 -3.61 -6.07
CA GLN A 350 0.76 -4.11 -5.35
C GLN A 350 2.07 -3.41 -5.73
N GLY A 351 2.29 -3.04 -7.00
CA GLY A 351 3.51 -2.32 -7.41
C GLY A 351 3.72 -0.96 -6.72
N LEU A 352 2.64 -0.29 -6.30
CA LEU A 352 2.69 1.01 -5.64
C LEU A 352 2.94 0.90 -4.13
N LEU A 353 2.63 -0.27 -3.56
CA LEU A 353 2.58 -0.53 -2.14
C LEU A 353 3.89 -0.18 -1.39
N PRO A 354 5.08 -0.67 -1.78
CA PRO A 354 6.33 -0.35 -1.07
C PRO A 354 6.64 1.16 -1.07
N HIS A 355 6.28 1.87 -2.14
CA HIS A 355 6.52 3.30 -2.25
C HIS A 355 5.55 4.10 -1.38
N LEU A 356 4.26 3.77 -1.37
CA LEU A 356 3.26 4.40 -0.50
C LEU A 356 3.56 4.15 0.99
N TRP A 357 4.05 2.95 1.31
CA TRP A 357 4.52 2.59 2.65
C TRP A 357 5.68 3.49 3.10
N ARG A 358 6.72 3.61 2.28
CA ARG A 358 7.89 4.47 2.56
C ARG A 358 7.55 5.95 2.64
N LEU A 359 6.58 6.41 1.85
CA LEU A 359 6.04 7.77 1.96
C LEU A 359 5.29 7.98 3.28
N GLY A 360 4.94 6.90 4.00
CA GLY A 360 4.19 6.92 5.25
C GLY A 360 2.76 7.42 5.07
N CYS A 361 2.20 7.36 3.86
CA CYS A 361 0.82 7.82 3.60
C CYS A 361 -0.23 6.77 3.99
N LEU A 362 0.19 5.52 4.17
CA LEU A 362 -0.63 4.40 4.63
C LEU A 362 -0.85 4.42 6.16
N GLN A 363 0.08 4.99 6.94
CA GLN A 363 -0.01 5.05 8.40
C GLN A 363 -1.35 5.64 8.87
N GLY A 364 -2.08 4.97 9.75
CA GLY A 364 -3.41 5.42 10.20
C GLY A 364 -4.52 5.28 9.16
N ARG A 365 -4.31 4.52 8.08
CA ARG A 365 -5.35 4.09 7.13
C ARG A 365 -5.45 2.57 7.16
N SER A 366 -6.64 2.04 6.94
CA SER A 366 -6.75 0.64 6.50
C SER A 366 -6.51 0.59 5.00
N PHE A 367 -6.02 -0.53 4.50
CA PHE A 367 -5.86 -0.72 3.06
C PHE A 367 -5.92 -2.18 2.66
N ASP A 368 -6.51 -2.40 1.50
CA ASP A 368 -6.50 -3.67 0.80
C ASP A 368 -5.51 -3.61 -0.37
N VAL A 369 -5.02 -4.77 -0.80
CA VAL A 369 -4.01 -4.87 -1.87
C VAL A 369 -4.54 -5.73 -3.01
N LEU A 370 -4.44 -5.21 -4.22
CA LEU A 370 -4.63 -5.96 -5.46
C LEU A 370 -3.31 -6.66 -5.79
N MET A 371 -3.22 -7.94 -5.44
CA MET A 371 -2.02 -8.75 -5.60
C MET A 371 -1.87 -9.20 -7.06
N GLU A 372 -0.96 -8.54 -7.75
CA GLU A 372 -0.64 -8.71 -9.18
C GLU A 372 0.52 -9.69 -9.41
N ARG A 373 1.28 -10.03 -8.37
CA ARG A 373 2.46 -10.92 -8.41
C ARG A 373 2.78 -11.49 -7.03
N TRP A 374 3.65 -12.49 -7.01
CA TRP A 374 4.24 -12.96 -5.75
C TRP A 374 4.99 -11.82 -5.04
N PRO A 375 4.95 -11.74 -3.69
CA PRO A 375 5.75 -10.76 -2.94
C PRO A 375 7.22 -10.81 -3.38
N LEU A 376 7.88 -9.66 -3.49
CA LEU A 376 9.23 -9.51 -4.04
C LEU A 376 10.24 -10.46 -3.38
N ALA A 377 10.20 -10.61 -2.07
CA ALA A 377 11.06 -11.54 -1.34
C ALA A 377 10.88 -12.99 -1.81
N ALA A 378 9.63 -13.44 -1.93
CA ALA A 378 9.30 -14.80 -2.37
C ALA A 378 9.60 -15.00 -3.86
N LEU A 379 9.33 -13.98 -4.69
CA LEU A 379 9.63 -13.97 -6.11
C LEU A 379 11.14 -14.09 -6.37
N GLN A 380 11.96 -13.31 -5.66
CA GLN A 380 13.42 -13.37 -5.75
C GLN A 380 13.94 -14.73 -5.32
N ALA A 381 13.51 -15.25 -4.16
CA ALA A 381 13.91 -16.58 -3.69
C ALA A 381 13.56 -17.70 -4.69
N ARG A 382 12.43 -17.56 -5.39
CA ARG A 382 12.00 -18.49 -6.44
C ARG A 382 12.89 -18.41 -7.68
N LEU A 383 13.27 -17.20 -8.11
CA LEU A 383 14.23 -16.99 -9.18
C LEU A 383 15.64 -17.49 -8.80
N ASP A 384 16.06 -17.32 -7.54
CA ASP A 384 17.35 -17.81 -7.05
C ASP A 384 17.41 -19.35 -7.10
N ARG A 385 16.33 -20.05 -6.68
CA ARG A 385 16.23 -21.50 -6.81
C ARG A 385 16.28 -21.98 -8.27
N ALA A 386 15.62 -21.26 -9.18
CA ALA A 386 15.67 -21.58 -10.60
C ALA A 386 17.07 -21.34 -11.20
N LEU A 387 17.72 -20.23 -10.81
CA LEU A 387 19.10 -19.93 -11.22
C LEU A 387 20.09 -20.99 -10.72
N ALA A 388 19.91 -21.51 -9.51
CA ALA A 388 20.73 -22.59 -8.97
C ALA A 388 20.64 -23.88 -9.80
N ARG A 389 19.47 -24.17 -10.39
CA ARG A 389 19.29 -25.32 -11.30
C ARG A 389 19.77 -25.05 -12.72
N ARG A 390 19.68 -23.79 -13.17
CA ARG A 390 20.10 -23.35 -14.52
C ARG A 390 21.09 -22.18 -14.43
N PRO A 391 22.34 -22.39 -13.95
CA PRO A 391 23.33 -21.33 -13.81
C PRO A 391 23.70 -20.65 -15.13
N GLU A 392 23.45 -21.32 -16.26
CA GLU A 392 23.70 -20.81 -17.61
C GLU A 392 22.71 -19.71 -18.06
N SER A 393 21.64 -19.45 -17.32
CA SER A 393 20.63 -18.47 -17.71
C SER A 393 21.01 -17.03 -17.34
N PRO A 394 21.19 -16.13 -18.31
CA PRO A 394 21.45 -14.71 -18.02
C PRO A 394 20.22 -13.96 -17.48
N THR A 395 19.00 -14.52 -17.58
CA THR A 395 17.76 -13.78 -17.27
C THR A 395 17.06 -14.20 -15.98
N LEU A 396 17.51 -15.29 -15.33
CA LEU A 396 17.03 -15.68 -14.00
C LEU A 396 17.63 -14.79 -12.89
N GLY A 397 18.81 -14.22 -13.14
CA GLY A 397 19.49 -13.27 -12.24
C GLY A 397 19.11 -11.79 -12.44
N ASP A 398 18.47 -11.42 -13.55
CA ASP A 398 18.37 -10.02 -13.97
C ASP A 398 17.37 -9.17 -13.16
N PHE A 399 16.37 -9.81 -12.55
CA PHE A 399 15.32 -9.16 -11.77
C PHE A 399 15.65 -9.22 -10.27
N ARG A 400 16.18 -8.14 -9.71
CA ARG A 400 16.38 -7.99 -8.26
C ARG A 400 15.91 -6.60 -7.82
N ALA A 401 14.95 -6.56 -6.90
CA ALA A 401 14.53 -5.33 -6.26
C ALA A 401 15.50 -4.99 -5.12
N PRO A 402 15.76 -3.70 -4.85
CA PRO A 402 16.56 -3.28 -3.70
C PRO A 402 15.97 -3.77 -2.37
N ASP A 403 16.82 -4.11 -1.40
CA ASP A 403 16.40 -4.65 -0.10
C ASP A 403 15.44 -3.71 0.66
N ASP A 404 15.60 -2.39 0.52
CA ASP A 404 14.71 -1.42 1.14
C ASP A 404 13.31 -1.42 0.53
N ILE A 405 13.18 -1.74 -0.76
CA ILE A 405 11.90 -1.94 -1.45
C ILE A 405 11.27 -3.27 -1.03
N VAL A 406 12.07 -4.33 -0.94
CA VAL A 406 11.60 -5.66 -0.49
C VAL A 406 11.05 -5.55 0.95
N ALA A 407 11.83 -4.96 1.86
CA ALA A 407 11.42 -4.76 3.25
C ALA A 407 10.16 -3.88 3.36
N ALA A 408 10.05 -2.84 2.54
CA ALA A 408 8.87 -1.98 2.52
C ALA A 408 7.61 -2.73 2.04
N GLU A 409 7.71 -3.57 1.00
CA GLU A 409 6.57 -4.38 0.55
C GLU A 409 6.18 -5.42 1.60
N THR A 410 7.16 -6.12 2.21
CA THR A 410 6.90 -7.09 3.27
C THR A 410 6.19 -6.44 4.46
N GLY A 411 6.65 -5.29 4.93
CA GLY A 411 6.01 -4.56 6.03
C GLY A 411 4.61 -4.10 5.68
N ALA A 412 4.39 -3.60 4.46
CA ALA A 412 3.08 -3.17 4.01
C ALA A 412 2.07 -4.32 3.87
N LEU A 413 2.48 -5.46 3.31
CA LEU A 413 1.64 -6.66 3.21
C LEU A 413 1.29 -7.24 4.58
N ALA A 414 2.18 -7.12 5.56
CA ALA A 414 1.89 -7.54 6.93
C ALA A 414 0.74 -6.72 7.55
N GLU A 415 0.62 -5.43 7.22
CA GLU A 415 -0.44 -4.56 7.74
C GLU A 415 -1.70 -4.44 6.84
N ALA A 416 -1.69 -5.06 5.66
CA ALA A 416 -2.84 -5.07 4.77
C ALA A 416 -4.05 -5.77 5.41
N SER A 417 -5.24 -5.19 5.22
CA SER A 417 -6.50 -5.74 5.71
C SER A 417 -6.94 -6.96 4.91
N ARG A 418 -6.99 -6.85 3.58
CA ARG A 418 -7.30 -7.96 2.66
C ARG A 418 -6.39 -7.95 1.45
N LEU A 419 -6.21 -9.12 0.86
CA LEU A 419 -5.40 -9.32 -0.35
C LEU A 419 -6.29 -9.92 -1.45
N TYR A 420 -6.54 -9.20 -2.54
CA TYR A 420 -7.33 -9.72 -3.66
C TYR A 420 -6.41 -10.27 -4.73
N THR A 421 -6.64 -11.51 -5.17
CA THR A 421 -5.87 -12.10 -6.26
C THR A 421 -6.68 -13.15 -7.00
N PRO A 422 -6.57 -13.23 -8.32
CA PRO A 422 -7.04 -14.39 -9.06
C PRO A 422 -6.02 -15.55 -9.09
N HIS A 423 -4.78 -15.30 -8.66
CA HIS A 423 -3.74 -16.32 -8.72
C HIS A 423 -3.87 -17.30 -7.56
N ALA A 424 -4.28 -18.55 -7.85
CA ALA A 424 -4.54 -19.60 -6.87
C ALA A 424 -3.40 -19.80 -5.85
N GLY A 425 -2.15 -19.91 -6.34
CA GLY A 425 -0.97 -20.04 -5.47
C GLY A 425 -0.72 -18.85 -4.52
N ILE A 426 -1.05 -17.62 -4.93
CA ILE A 426 -0.94 -16.44 -4.05
C ILE A 426 -2.08 -16.46 -3.04
N ALA A 427 -3.30 -16.80 -3.45
CA ALA A 427 -4.44 -16.93 -2.54
C ALA A 427 -4.16 -17.97 -1.44
N ALA A 428 -3.66 -19.16 -1.83
CA ALA A 428 -3.30 -20.22 -0.91
C ALA A 428 -2.21 -19.81 0.10
N ARG A 429 -1.21 -19.00 -0.33
CA ARG A 429 -0.16 -18.49 0.58
C ARG A 429 -0.72 -17.63 1.71
N PHE A 430 -1.78 -16.88 1.43
CA PHE A 430 -2.35 -15.90 2.35
C PHE A 430 -3.79 -16.27 2.72
N ALA A 431 -4.06 -17.57 2.95
CA ALA A 431 -5.41 -18.09 3.15
C ALA A 431 -6.20 -17.40 4.29
N ASP A 432 -5.51 -16.79 5.26
CA ASP A 432 -6.10 -16.03 6.37
C ASP A 432 -6.72 -14.69 5.94
N ARG A 433 -6.25 -14.09 4.84
CA ARG A 433 -6.60 -12.72 4.43
C ARG A 433 -6.82 -12.53 2.93
N ALA A 434 -6.52 -13.55 2.12
CA ALA A 434 -6.70 -13.49 0.69
C ALA A 434 -8.15 -13.76 0.31
N VAL A 435 -8.65 -12.93 -0.58
CA VAL A 435 -9.88 -13.17 -1.32
C VAL A 435 -9.47 -13.66 -2.70
N HIS A 436 -9.70 -14.95 -2.95
CA HIS A 436 -9.48 -15.57 -4.25
C HIS A 436 -10.58 -15.09 -5.20
N LEU A 437 -10.17 -14.55 -6.35
CA LEU A 437 -11.05 -14.12 -7.43
C LEU A 437 -11.00 -15.15 -8.56
N ASP A 438 -12.11 -15.36 -9.26
CA ASP A 438 -12.08 -16.19 -10.46
C ASP A 438 -11.37 -15.47 -11.59
N TRP A 439 -10.56 -16.20 -12.36
CA TRP A 439 -9.99 -15.68 -13.59
C TRP A 439 -11.11 -15.36 -14.60
N THR A 440 -11.07 -14.15 -15.17
CA THR A 440 -12.00 -13.79 -16.25
C THR A 440 -11.49 -14.35 -17.57
N LEU A 441 -12.24 -15.28 -18.16
CA LEU A 441 -12.00 -15.77 -19.51
C LEU A 441 -12.30 -14.65 -20.53
N PRO A 442 -11.40 -14.39 -21.50
CA PRO A 442 -11.64 -13.37 -22.52
C PRO A 442 -12.75 -13.81 -23.48
N GLU A 443 -13.52 -12.84 -23.97
CA GLU A 443 -14.51 -13.09 -25.02
C GLU A 443 -13.82 -13.56 -26.31
N THR A 444 -14.20 -14.74 -26.77
CA THR A 444 -13.81 -15.28 -28.07
C THR A 444 -14.74 -14.67 -29.12
N GLY A 445 -14.39 -13.50 -29.64
CA GLY A 445 -15.16 -12.86 -30.71
C GLY A 445 -15.26 -13.72 -31.98
N THR A 446 -15.70 -13.15 -33.10
CA THR A 446 -15.90 -13.85 -34.38
C THR A 446 -14.61 -14.28 -35.12
N ALA A 447 -13.45 -14.19 -34.46
CA ALA A 447 -12.18 -14.58 -35.07
C ALA A 447 -12.15 -16.10 -35.36
N PRO A 448 -11.49 -16.54 -36.45
CA PRO A 448 -11.36 -17.96 -36.75
C PRO A 448 -10.75 -18.71 -35.58
N GLN A 449 -11.44 -19.73 -35.09
CA GLN A 449 -10.93 -20.61 -34.05
C GLN A 449 -9.91 -21.56 -34.68
N PRO A 450 -8.72 -21.75 -34.07
CA PRO A 450 -7.75 -22.70 -34.58
C PRO A 450 -8.31 -24.13 -34.47
N GLU A 451 -8.03 -24.97 -35.46
CA GLU A 451 -8.37 -26.40 -35.41
C GLU A 451 -7.55 -27.07 -34.31
N ILE A 452 -8.21 -27.71 -33.35
CA ILE A 452 -7.54 -28.40 -32.23
C ILE A 452 -6.94 -29.71 -32.74
N GLY A 453 -5.63 -29.86 -32.56
CA GLY A 453 -4.88 -31.07 -32.91
C GLY A 453 -3.63 -30.79 -33.76
N GLY A 454 -3.19 -31.78 -34.51
CA GLY A 454 -1.96 -31.70 -35.30
C GLY A 454 -0.69 -31.76 -34.43
N ARG A 455 0.40 -31.18 -34.95
CA ARG A 455 1.75 -31.30 -34.36
C ARG A 455 2.28 -29.98 -33.80
N THR A 456 1.49 -28.92 -33.90
CA THR A 456 1.90 -27.59 -33.49
C THR A 456 1.64 -27.41 -32.01
N ILE A 457 2.61 -26.90 -31.28
CA ILE A 457 2.41 -26.41 -29.91
C ILE A 457 2.76 -24.92 -29.85
N LEU A 458 2.05 -24.19 -29.00
CA LEU A 458 2.27 -22.76 -28.80
C LEU A 458 2.92 -22.51 -27.45
N PHE A 459 4.12 -21.90 -27.46
CA PHE A 459 4.74 -21.31 -26.28
C PHE A 459 4.46 -19.79 -26.28
N PRO A 460 3.50 -19.31 -25.47
CA PRO A 460 2.96 -17.96 -25.60
C PRO A 460 3.81 -16.92 -24.85
N ALA A 461 5.13 -17.06 -24.87
CA ALA A 461 6.05 -16.16 -24.18
C ALA A 461 7.36 -15.97 -24.96
N SER A 462 8.19 -15.05 -24.50
CA SER A 462 9.59 -14.99 -24.95
C SER A 462 10.37 -16.18 -24.37
N PRO A 463 11.25 -16.84 -25.14
CA PRO A 463 12.08 -17.95 -24.68
C PRO A 463 13.08 -17.47 -23.63
N LEU A 464 12.61 -17.38 -22.39
CA LEU A 464 13.33 -16.92 -21.21
C LEU A 464 13.24 -18.00 -20.12
N GLY A 465 14.29 -18.12 -19.30
CA GLY A 465 14.39 -19.13 -18.24
C GLY A 465 13.26 -19.02 -17.23
N ARG A 466 12.89 -17.81 -16.83
CA ARG A 466 11.74 -17.56 -15.94
C ARG A 466 10.39 -17.99 -16.52
N LYS A 467 10.29 -18.13 -17.85
CA LYS A 467 9.10 -18.64 -18.56
C LYS A 467 9.17 -20.15 -18.84
N GLY A 468 10.20 -20.83 -18.33
CA GLY A 468 10.35 -22.29 -18.47
C GLY A 468 10.98 -22.73 -19.79
N ALA A 469 11.65 -21.82 -20.51
CA ALA A 469 12.16 -22.12 -21.84
C ALA A 469 13.18 -23.29 -21.85
N TYR A 470 14.01 -23.42 -20.81
CA TYR A 470 14.96 -24.54 -20.68
C TYR A 470 14.24 -25.88 -20.52
N ALA A 471 13.26 -25.95 -19.61
CA ALA A 471 12.46 -27.16 -19.40
C ALA A 471 11.70 -27.56 -20.68
N LEU A 472 11.11 -26.58 -21.38
CA LEU A 472 10.44 -26.84 -22.66
C LEU A 472 11.43 -27.36 -23.70
N ARG A 473 12.59 -26.70 -23.87
CA ARG A 473 13.64 -27.11 -24.82
C ARG A 473 14.05 -28.56 -24.60
N ASP A 474 14.30 -28.92 -23.33
CA ASP A 474 14.73 -30.26 -22.96
C ASP A 474 13.60 -31.30 -23.17
N ALA A 475 12.34 -30.93 -22.92
CA ALA A 475 11.18 -31.82 -23.12
C ALA A 475 10.87 -32.10 -24.60
N VAL A 476 11.03 -31.10 -25.47
CA VAL A 476 10.73 -31.22 -26.90
C VAL A 476 11.85 -31.85 -27.71
N GLU A 477 13.01 -32.06 -27.12
CA GLU A 477 14.17 -32.61 -27.81
C GLU A 477 13.84 -34.01 -28.37
N GLY A 478 14.13 -34.20 -29.67
CA GLY A 478 13.85 -35.46 -30.38
C GLY A 478 12.37 -35.71 -30.67
N LEU A 479 11.47 -34.77 -30.37
CA LEU A 479 10.08 -34.85 -30.80
C LEU A 479 9.91 -34.20 -32.18
N ASP A 480 9.14 -34.85 -33.04
CA ASP A 480 8.74 -34.28 -34.33
C ASP A 480 7.50 -33.39 -34.10
N ILE A 481 7.77 -32.15 -33.71
CA ILE A 481 6.77 -31.14 -33.38
C ILE A 481 7.10 -29.81 -34.06
N ASP A 482 6.08 -28.99 -34.24
CA ASP A 482 6.21 -27.64 -34.76
C ASP A 482 6.01 -26.61 -33.63
N LEU A 483 7.08 -25.95 -33.20
CA LEU A 483 7.04 -25.04 -32.04
C LEU A 483 6.78 -23.60 -32.48
N ALA A 484 5.61 -23.06 -32.14
CA ALA A 484 5.28 -21.66 -32.33
C ALA A 484 5.60 -20.84 -31.07
N VAL A 485 6.30 -19.72 -31.22
CA VAL A 485 6.73 -18.83 -30.13
C VAL A 485 6.24 -17.40 -30.36
N THR A 486 5.57 -16.77 -29.41
CA THR A 486 5.04 -15.39 -29.60
C THR A 486 6.02 -14.27 -29.22
N GLY A 487 6.94 -14.55 -28.28
CA GLY A 487 7.82 -13.54 -27.73
C GLY A 487 9.13 -13.35 -28.51
N ARG A 488 9.70 -12.15 -28.39
CA ARG A 488 10.89 -11.73 -29.16
C ARG A 488 12.19 -11.72 -28.35
N ALA A 489 12.11 -11.63 -27.02
CA ALA A 489 13.31 -11.64 -26.18
C ALA A 489 13.92 -13.04 -26.13
N ARG A 490 15.24 -13.13 -25.99
CA ARG A 490 15.97 -14.40 -26.04
C ARG A 490 16.90 -14.53 -24.85
N GLU A 491 17.13 -15.75 -24.39
CA GLU A 491 18.20 -16.07 -23.42
C GLU A 491 19.59 -15.77 -23.99
N HIS A 492 19.84 -16.16 -25.25
CA HIS A 492 21.13 -16.06 -25.91
C HIS A 492 20.96 -15.63 -27.37
N ASP A 493 22.02 -15.09 -27.98
CA ASP A 493 22.03 -14.72 -29.41
C ASP A 493 22.14 -15.95 -30.35
N LYS A 494 22.45 -17.12 -29.79
CA LYS A 494 22.57 -18.42 -30.49
C LYS A 494 21.22 -19.14 -30.62
N PRO A 495 21.08 -20.13 -31.53
CA PRO A 495 19.88 -20.96 -31.62
C PRO A 495 19.61 -21.68 -30.29
N PHE A 496 18.50 -21.34 -29.64
CA PHE A 496 18.12 -21.85 -28.31
C PHE A 496 17.46 -23.23 -28.37
N TRP A 497 16.64 -23.48 -29.39
CA TRP A 497 15.75 -24.65 -29.50
C TRP A 497 16.40 -25.92 -30.08
N ARG A 498 17.74 -25.97 -30.14
CA ARG A 498 18.53 -27.10 -30.67
C ARG A 498 17.97 -27.59 -32.02
N ASN A 499 17.55 -28.86 -32.10
CA ASN A 499 17.09 -29.53 -33.32
C ASN A 499 15.58 -29.43 -33.58
N VAL A 500 14.86 -28.57 -32.84
CA VAL A 500 13.41 -28.38 -33.01
C VAL A 500 13.13 -27.18 -33.90
N SER A 501 12.25 -27.36 -34.90
CA SER A 501 11.77 -26.27 -35.74
C SER A 501 10.91 -25.32 -34.90
N ALA A 502 11.50 -24.17 -34.54
CA ALA A 502 10.84 -23.13 -33.77
C ALA A 502 10.64 -21.88 -34.63
N ARG A 503 9.39 -21.46 -34.82
CA ARG A 503 9.06 -20.24 -35.57
C ARG A 503 8.42 -19.19 -34.68
N THR A 504 8.78 -17.93 -34.93
CA THR A 504 8.14 -16.80 -34.24
C THR A 504 6.83 -16.45 -34.92
N VAL A 505 5.75 -16.36 -34.13
CA VAL A 505 4.43 -15.92 -34.59
C VAL A 505 4.08 -14.56 -33.96
N PRO A 506 3.33 -13.68 -34.65
CA PRO A 506 2.88 -12.42 -34.06
C PRO A 506 2.06 -12.65 -32.79
N GLY A 507 2.24 -11.77 -31.79
CA GLY A 507 1.46 -11.82 -30.56
C GLY A 507 -0.05 -11.72 -30.85
N GLY A 508 -0.80 -12.73 -30.41
CA GLY A 508 -2.26 -12.80 -30.60
C GLY A 508 -2.70 -13.62 -31.82
N ALA A 509 -1.78 -14.03 -32.70
CA ALA A 509 -2.04 -15.01 -33.76
C ALA A 509 -1.92 -16.43 -33.17
N TRP A 510 -2.87 -17.29 -33.51
CA TRP A 510 -2.92 -18.69 -33.07
C TRP A 510 -2.68 -19.56 -34.30
N PRO A 511 -1.62 -20.40 -34.31
CA PRO A 511 -1.42 -21.36 -35.38
C PRO A 511 -2.64 -22.27 -35.53
N SER A 512 -2.85 -22.80 -36.73
CA SER A 512 -3.86 -23.81 -37.01
C SER A 512 -3.25 -24.86 -37.94
N PRO A 513 -3.34 -26.17 -37.62
CA PRO A 513 -3.89 -26.74 -36.39
C PRO A 513 -2.97 -26.52 -35.17
N LEU A 514 -3.53 -26.58 -33.96
CA LEU A 514 -2.83 -26.40 -32.69
C LEU A 514 -3.22 -27.47 -31.66
N ALA A 515 -2.25 -28.24 -31.19
CA ALA A 515 -2.48 -29.34 -30.25
C ALA A 515 -2.64 -28.85 -28.81
N ALA A 516 -1.75 -27.94 -28.38
CA ALA A 516 -1.78 -27.40 -27.02
C ALA A 516 -1.08 -26.03 -26.91
N VAL A 517 -1.45 -25.29 -25.87
CA VAL A 517 -0.70 -24.13 -25.39
C VAL A 517 0.10 -24.50 -24.15
N VAL A 518 1.40 -24.25 -24.19
CA VAL A 518 2.35 -24.81 -23.23
C VAL A 518 3.13 -23.67 -22.57
N LEU A 519 3.05 -23.54 -21.26
CA LEU A 519 3.78 -22.53 -20.49
C LEU A 519 4.28 -23.11 -19.16
N PRO A 520 5.43 -23.79 -19.16
CA PRO A 520 6.02 -24.40 -17.96
C PRO A 520 6.77 -23.35 -17.12
N ALA A 521 6.13 -22.22 -16.84
CA ALA A 521 6.79 -21.06 -16.27
C ALA A 521 7.34 -21.32 -14.86
N VAL A 522 8.44 -20.67 -14.53
CA VAL A 522 8.84 -20.50 -13.12
C VAL A 522 8.11 -19.29 -12.55
N VAL A 523 7.91 -18.25 -13.36
CA VAL A 523 7.23 -17.01 -12.97
C VAL A 523 6.24 -16.61 -14.06
N GLU A 524 4.97 -16.73 -13.75
CA GLU A 524 3.86 -16.13 -14.47
C GLU A 524 2.89 -15.56 -13.45
N HIS A 525 2.34 -14.39 -13.70
CA HIS A 525 1.40 -13.77 -12.76
C HIS A 525 0.10 -13.39 -13.45
N GLN A 526 0.10 -13.31 -14.78
CA GLN A 526 -1.03 -12.86 -15.56
C GLN A 526 -1.14 -13.74 -16.81
N PRO A 527 -1.59 -15.01 -16.68
CA PRO A 527 -1.56 -16.03 -17.73
C PRO A 527 -2.63 -15.81 -18.83
N ARG A 528 -2.76 -14.58 -19.38
CA ARG A 528 -3.84 -14.20 -20.33
C ARG A 528 -3.87 -15.05 -21.59
N ALA A 529 -2.71 -15.50 -22.07
CA ALA A 529 -2.66 -16.40 -23.22
C ALA A 529 -3.22 -17.79 -22.90
N LEU A 530 -3.01 -18.29 -21.68
CA LEU A 530 -3.57 -19.56 -21.23
C LEU A 530 -5.09 -19.44 -21.02
N LEU A 531 -5.54 -18.34 -20.41
CA LEU A 531 -6.99 -18.08 -20.26
C LEU A 531 -7.68 -17.98 -21.63
N ARG A 532 -7.02 -17.39 -22.64
CA ARG A 532 -7.53 -17.39 -24.01
C ARG A 532 -7.56 -18.79 -24.63
N ALA A 533 -6.58 -19.65 -24.31
CA ALA A 533 -6.59 -21.05 -24.75
C ALA A 533 -7.81 -21.79 -24.20
N LEU A 534 -8.03 -21.65 -22.89
CA LEU A 534 -9.16 -22.26 -22.19
C LEU A 534 -10.50 -21.76 -22.71
N ALA A 535 -10.64 -20.45 -22.96
CA ALA A 535 -11.83 -19.88 -23.58
C ALA A 535 -12.12 -20.45 -24.98
N LEU A 536 -11.08 -20.88 -25.71
CA LEU A 536 -11.17 -21.52 -27.02
C LEU A 536 -11.25 -23.06 -26.95
N GLY A 537 -11.25 -23.65 -25.75
CA GLY A 537 -11.25 -25.10 -25.55
C GLY A 537 -9.92 -25.80 -25.90
N ILE A 538 -8.84 -25.04 -26.07
CA ILE A 538 -7.52 -25.58 -26.44
C ILE A 538 -6.82 -26.09 -25.17
N PRO A 539 -6.29 -27.32 -25.17
CA PRO A 539 -5.57 -27.87 -24.02
C PRO A 539 -4.41 -26.97 -23.56
N VAL A 540 -4.31 -26.77 -22.25
CA VAL A 540 -3.25 -26.00 -21.60
C VAL A 540 -2.36 -26.92 -20.79
N ILE A 541 -1.05 -26.86 -21.04
CA ILE A 541 -0.04 -27.49 -20.18
C ILE A 541 0.75 -26.38 -19.49
N ALA A 542 0.69 -26.33 -18.16
CA ALA A 542 1.30 -25.24 -17.40
C ALA A 542 1.88 -25.75 -16.08
N THR A 543 2.67 -24.92 -15.40
CA THR A 543 3.05 -25.18 -14.00
C THR A 543 2.07 -24.46 -13.07
N ALA A 544 2.05 -24.85 -11.79
CA ALA A 544 1.34 -24.12 -10.74
C ALA A 544 1.80 -22.64 -10.60
N ALA A 545 2.97 -22.31 -11.17
CA ALA A 545 3.47 -20.94 -11.26
C ALA A 545 2.52 -19.98 -12.00
N CYS A 546 1.70 -20.49 -12.91
CA CYS A 546 0.77 -19.69 -13.69
C CYS A 546 -0.45 -19.25 -12.87
N GLY A 547 -0.70 -19.86 -11.71
CA GLY A 547 -1.80 -19.49 -10.82
C GLY A 547 -3.18 -19.82 -11.35
N LEU A 548 -3.26 -20.71 -12.34
CA LEU A 548 -4.51 -21.32 -12.78
C LEU A 548 -4.98 -22.34 -11.75
N ASP A 549 -6.30 -22.47 -11.60
CA ASP A 549 -6.93 -23.54 -10.87
C ASP A 549 -6.87 -24.85 -11.68
N THR A 550 -7.17 -25.98 -11.05
CA THR A 550 -7.23 -27.29 -11.72
C THR A 550 -8.54 -27.45 -12.51
N ASP A 551 -8.81 -26.48 -13.37
CA ASP A 551 -10.00 -26.43 -14.22
C ASP A 551 -9.90 -27.46 -15.36
N PRO A 552 -11.04 -27.90 -15.93
CA PRO A 552 -11.06 -28.74 -17.11
C PRO A 552 -10.23 -28.14 -18.26
N GLY A 553 -9.34 -28.93 -18.84
CA GLY A 553 -8.45 -28.51 -19.93
C GLY A 553 -7.08 -27.96 -19.49
N VAL A 554 -6.81 -27.90 -18.18
CA VAL A 554 -5.48 -27.56 -17.64
C VAL A 554 -4.76 -28.82 -17.12
N THR A 555 -3.61 -29.13 -17.71
CA THR A 555 -2.66 -30.13 -17.20
C THR A 555 -1.53 -29.42 -16.47
N LEU A 556 -1.45 -29.60 -15.15
CA LEU A 556 -0.37 -29.03 -14.33
C LEU A 556 0.82 -29.99 -14.27
N VAL A 557 2.00 -29.48 -14.60
CA VAL A 557 3.28 -30.21 -14.50
C VAL A 557 4.19 -29.58 -13.43
N PRO A 558 5.10 -30.36 -12.81
CA PRO A 558 6.11 -29.82 -11.90
C PRO A 558 7.04 -28.80 -12.58
N GLU A 559 7.56 -27.86 -11.80
CA GLU A 559 8.49 -26.84 -12.29
C GLU A 559 9.85 -27.45 -12.62
N ASP A 560 10.39 -27.11 -13.80
CA ASP A 560 11.72 -27.57 -14.26
C ASP A 560 11.86 -29.10 -14.29
N ASP A 561 10.78 -29.79 -14.65
CA ASP A 561 10.73 -31.24 -14.87
C ASP A 561 10.44 -31.52 -16.37
N PRO A 562 11.49 -31.71 -17.20
CA PRO A 562 11.31 -31.99 -18.62
C PRO A 562 10.62 -33.33 -18.90
N ALA A 563 10.74 -34.32 -18.00
CA ALA A 563 10.18 -35.65 -18.21
C ALA A 563 8.65 -35.61 -18.08
N ALA A 564 8.15 -35.03 -16.99
CA ALA A 564 6.71 -34.83 -16.79
C ALA A 564 6.10 -33.93 -17.88
N LEU A 565 6.82 -32.87 -18.27
CA LEU A 565 6.40 -32.00 -19.37
C LEU A 565 6.31 -32.75 -20.70
N ARG A 566 7.29 -33.61 -21.00
CA ARG A 566 7.29 -34.44 -22.21
C ARG A 566 6.13 -35.42 -22.24
N GLU A 567 5.81 -36.06 -21.12
CA GLU A 567 4.66 -36.95 -21.00
C GLU A 567 3.34 -36.22 -21.30
N ALA A 568 3.14 -35.06 -20.68
CA ALA A 568 1.96 -34.22 -20.92
C ALA A 568 1.85 -33.76 -22.39
N LEU A 569 2.98 -33.41 -23.01
CA LEU A 569 3.03 -33.05 -24.44
C LEU A 569 2.61 -34.22 -25.34
N LEU A 570 3.12 -35.42 -25.08
CA LEU A 570 2.80 -36.62 -25.86
C LEU A 570 1.32 -36.99 -25.72
N GLN A 571 0.73 -36.85 -24.54
CA GLN A 571 -0.71 -37.02 -24.33
C GLN A 571 -1.52 -36.03 -25.18
N ALA A 572 -1.19 -34.73 -25.11
CA ALA A 572 -1.89 -33.70 -25.89
C ALA A 572 -1.73 -33.88 -27.42
N LEU A 573 -0.60 -34.41 -27.88
CA LEU A 573 -0.37 -34.75 -29.29
C LEU A 573 -1.08 -36.04 -29.71
N GLY A 574 -1.23 -37.00 -28.79
CA GLY A 574 -1.90 -38.30 -29.01
C GLY A 574 -3.42 -38.24 -28.97
N ASP A 575 -3.98 -37.33 -28.18
CA ASP A 575 -5.43 -37.11 -28.03
C ASP A 575 -6.05 -36.28 -29.18
N ALA A 576 -5.23 -35.78 -30.12
CA ALA A 576 -5.72 -35.16 -31.35
C ALA A 576 -6.56 -36.19 -32.14
N PRO A 577 -7.83 -35.91 -32.47
CA PRO A 577 -8.77 -36.94 -32.89
C PRO A 577 -8.26 -37.66 -34.13
N ARG A 578 -8.11 -38.99 -34.02
CA ARG A 578 -8.12 -39.92 -35.15
C ARG A 578 -9.51 -39.88 -35.82
N ARG A 579 -9.88 -38.77 -36.46
CA ARG A 579 -11.07 -38.65 -37.33
C ARG A 579 -10.64 -38.36 -38.77
N ARG A 580 -9.94 -39.31 -39.38
CA ARG A 580 -9.95 -39.52 -40.84
C ARG A 580 -9.82 -41.01 -41.12
N GLN A 581 -10.96 -41.66 -41.38
CA GLN A 581 -11.21 -42.63 -42.46
C GLN A 581 -12.51 -43.40 -42.16
N ALA A 582 -13.66 -42.79 -42.48
CA ALA A 582 -14.92 -43.50 -42.74
C ALA A 582 -15.91 -42.55 -43.44
N SER A 583 -15.59 -42.08 -44.65
CA SER A 583 -16.59 -41.65 -45.64
C SER A 583 -15.91 -41.46 -47.00
N ALA A 584 -15.57 -42.60 -47.61
CA ALA A 584 -15.25 -42.70 -49.03
C ALA A 584 -15.40 -44.17 -49.43
N ARG A 585 -16.63 -44.68 -49.32
CA ARG A 585 -17.11 -45.91 -49.97
C ARG A 585 -18.61 -46.02 -49.71
N ASN A 586 -19.38 -45.37 -50.56
CA ASN A 586 -20.55 -45.97 -51.21
C ASN A 586 -21.02 -45.03 -52.32
N SER A 587 -20.53 -45.31 -53.51
CA SER A 587 -21.18 -45.00 -54.78
C SER A 587 -21.41 -46.35 -55.44
N ALA A 588 -22.64 -46.85 -55.33
CA ALA A 588 -23.29 -47.81 -56.22
C ALA A 588 -24.79 -47.68 -55.97
#